data_AF-A0A2Z3V6E7-F1
#
_entry.id   AF-A0A2Z3V6E7-F1
#
_cell.length_a   1.000
_cell.length_b   1.000
_cell.length_c   1.000
_cell.angle_alpha   90.00
_cell.angle_beta   90.00
_cell.angle_gamma   90.00
#
_symmetry.space_group_name_H-M   'P 1'
#
loop_
_entity.id
_entity.type
_entity.pdbx_description
1 polymer ?
#
loop_
_entity_poly.entity_id
_entity_poly.type
_entity_poly.pdbx_seq_one_letter_code
_entity_poly.pdbx_strand_id
1 'polypeptide(L)'
;MDTDEIRHHIVELSEKFGIEPPGVVEGKTPQGVECMAKAGGRQIVIGPAFKDLPEAVQHASFALLIAAFERRGSSGKTLMIMMFHFLVILAMGVGIGQVFSFVENPPPLAMEICLLTCVAAYVILRSRRYIYACDRKAADVCGRETVFAILDHEREQSSRPRGIYWLLTKMQPSSDRRAARLSSKLRANL
;
A
#
# COMPACT_ATOMS: atom_id res chain seq x y z
N MET A 1 21.69 -6.93 -8.49
CA MET A 1 22.02 -5.55 -8.87
C MET A 1 22.89 -4.92 -7.79
N ASP A 2 23.90 -4.16 -8.18
CA ASP A 2 24.63 -3.29 -7.26
C ASP A 2 23.84 -2.00 -6.97
N THR A 3 24.35 -1.16 -6.06
CA THR A 3 23.63 0.06 -5.64
C THR A 3 23.53 1.11 -6.74
N ASP A 4 24.49 1.16 -7.67
CA ASP A 4 24.52 2.14 -8.75
C ASP A 4 23.59 1.72 -9.88
N GLU A 5 23.53 0.42 -10.20
CA GLU A 5 22.53 -0.19 -11.07
C GLU A 5 21.11 0.05 -10.53
N ILE A 6 20.90 -0.12 -9.21
CA ILE A 6 19.58 0.15 -8.59
C ILE A 6 19.20 1.63 -8.74
N ARG A 7 20.15 2.56 -8.54
CA ARG A 7 19.88 4.00 -8.72
C ARG A 7 19.52 4.31 -10.17
N HIS A 8 20.29 3.80 -11.13
CA HIS A 8 20.01 4.00 -12.55
C HIS A 8 18.63 3.46 -12.93
N HIS A 9 18.32 2.25 -12.49
CA HIS A 9 17.03 1.62 -12.74
C HIS A 9 15.84 2.38 -12.16
N ILE A 10 16.01 2.93 -10.95
CA ILE A 10 15.00 3.78 -10.31
C ILE A 10 14.83 5.09 -11.08
N VAL A 11 15.90 5.67 -11.62
CA VAL A 11 15.81 6.87 -12.48
C VAL A 11 14.99 6.56 -13.72
N GLU A 12 15.35 5.53 -14.49
CA GLU A 12 14.61 5.13 -15.69
C GLU A 12 13.13 4.83 -15.42
N LEU A 13 12.84 4.11 -14.34
CA LEU A 13 11.45 3.86 -13.94
C LEU A 13 10.76 5.16 -13.54
N SER A 14 11.39 6.04 -12.77
CA SER A 14 10.76 7.29 -12.34
C SER A 14 10.42 8.20 -13.52
N GLU A 15 11.27 8.22 -14.55
CA GLU A 15 10.99 8.90 -15.82
C GLU A 15 9.76 8.34 -16.52
N LYS A 16 9.63 7.01 -16.61
CA LYS A 16 8.43 6.35 -17.18
C LYS A 16 7.15 6.69 -16.42
N PHE A 17 7.25 6.90 -15.11
CA PHE A 17 6.13 7.30 -14.26
C PHE A 17 5.89 8.82 -14.22
N GLY A 18 6.82 9.62 -14.76
CA GLY A 18 6.74 11.07 -14.78
C GLY A 18 6.94 11.73 -13.42
N ILE A 19 7.82 11.17 -12.57
CA ILE A 19 8.11 11.69 -11.22
C ILE A 19 9.59 11.91 -10.99
N GLU A 20 9.92 12.75 -9.99
CA GLU A 20 11.29 12.88 -9.50
C GLU A 20 11.75 11.55 -8.84
N PRO A 21 12.94 11.03 -9.18
CA PRO A 21 13.39 9.75 -8.67
C PRO A 21 13.59 9.79 -7.15
N PRO A 22 13.03 8.82 -6.39
CA PRO A 22 13.29 8.71 -4.97
C PRO A 22 14.76 8.33 -4.73
N GLY A 23 15.33 8.84 -3.63
CA GLY A 23 16.68 8.44 -3.22
C GLY A 23 16.72 6.96 -2.80
N VAL A 24 17.90 6.35 -2.89
CA VAL A 24 18.11 4.94 -2.52
C VAL A 24 19.10 4.86 -1.37
N VAL A 25 18.77 4.07 -0.36
CA VAL A 25 19.66 3.75 0.75
C VAL A 25 19.58 2.26 1.07
N GLU A 26 20.71 1.64 1.40
CA GLU A 26 20.72 0.32 2.02
C GLU A 26 20.35 0.46 3.50
N GLY A 27 19.58 -0.50 4.03
CA GLY A 27 19.17 -0.44 5.43
C GLY A 27 18.46 -1.69 5.91
N LYS A 28 18.11 -1.70 7.20
CA LYS A 28 17.32 -2.79 7.78
C LYS A 28 15.86 -2.63 7.38
N THR A 29 15.31 -3.69 6.81
CA THR A 29 13.88 -3.84 6.55
C THR A 29 13.27 -4.85 7.54
N PRO A 30 11.94 -4.80 7.78
CA PRO A 30 11.26 -5.85 8.53
C PRO A 30 11.49 -7.23 7.91
N GLN A 31 11.47 -8.28 8.74
CA GLN A 31 11.56 -9.65 8.25
C GLN A 31 10.44 -9.94 7.24
N GLY A 32 10.79 -10.49 6.07
CA GLY A 32 9.85 -10.75 4.96
C GLY A 32 9.45 -9.49 4.19
N VAL A 33 10.26 -8.42 4.25
CA VAL A 33 10.13 -7.22 3.43
C VAL A 33 11.50 -6.92 2.83
N GLU A 34 11.62 -6.99 1.51
CA GLU A 34 12.90 -6.86 0.82
C GLU A 34 13.20 -5.41 0.45
N CYS A 35 12.18 -4.59 0.20
CA CYS A 35 12.34 -3.16 0.04
C CYS A 35 11.11 -2.41 0.56
N MET A 36 11.29 -1.16 0.97
CA MET A 36 10.19 -0.32 1.43
C MET A 36 10.46 1.16 1.22
N ALA A 37 9.40 1.96 1.14
CA ALA A 37 9.51 3.41 1.24
C ALA A 37 9.84 3.82 2.69
N LYS A 38 10.86 4.67 2.86
CA LYS A 38 11.23 5.25 4.16
C LYS A 38 10.11 6.16 4.69
N ALA A 39 9.94 6.18 6.01
CA ALA A 39 9.12 7.20 6.67
C ALA A 39 9.64 8.60 6.30
N GLY A 40 8.74 9.53 5.95
CA GLY A 40 9.11 10.85 5.43
C GLY A 40 9.18 10.96 3.89
N GLY A 41 9.15 9.84 3.17
CA GLY A 41 8.53 9.81 1.83
C GLY A 41 9.34 10.28 0.62
N ARG A 42 10.67 10.20 0.63
CA ARG A 42 11.50 10.43 -0.58
C ARG A 42 12.64 9.43 -0.78
N GLN A 43 12.65 8.34 -0.02
CA GLN A 43 13.71 7.35 -0.09
C GLN A 43 13.14 5.93 -0.12
N ILE A 44 13.79 5.06 -0.89
CA ILE A 44 13.61 3.62 -0.88
C ILE A 44 14.72 3.02 -0.02
N VAL A 45 14.32 2.19 0.94
CA VAL A 45 15.23 1.38 1.76
C VAL A 45 15.31 -0.01 1.14
N ILE A 46 16.51 -0.41 0.76
CA ILE A 46 16.82 -1.75 0.23
C ILE A 46 17.28 -2.63 1.39
N GLY A 47 16.55 -3.72 1.61
CA GLY A 47 16.88 -4.73 2.61
C GLY A 47 17.98 -5.69 2.12
N PRO A 48 18.62 -6.43 3.04
CA PRO A 48 19.74 -7.31 2.69
C PRO A 48 19.34 -8.44 1.73
N ALA A 49 18.13 -8.99 1.87
CA ALA A 49 17.63 -10.07 1.02
C ALA A 49 17.14 -9.60 -0.36
N PHE A 50 17.14 -8.30 -0.65
CA PHE A 50 16.65 -7.78 -1.92
C PHE A 50 17.52 -8.22 -3.10
N LYS A 51 18.83 -8.28 -2.90
CA LYS A 51 19.80 -8.65 -3.95
C LYS A 51 19.63 -10.11 -4.39
N ASP A 52 19.04 -10.94 -3.53
CA ASP A 52 18.81 -12.37 -3.78
C ASP A 52 17.50 -12.64 -4.54
N LEU A 53 16.67 -11.61 -4.76
CA LEU A 53 15.43 -11.74 -5.50
C LEU A 53 15.70 -11.96 -6.99
N PRO A 54 14.83 -12.68 -7.72
CA PRO A 54 14.88 -12.69 -9.18
C PRO A 54 14.76 -11.27 -9.75
N GLU A 55 15.47 -10.98 -10.83
CA GLU A 55 15.52 -9.64 -11.43
C GLU A 55 14.12 -9.09 -11.78
N ALA A 56 13.24 -9.95 -12.29
CA ALA A 56 11.84 -9.59 -12.58
C ALA A 56 11.08 -9.14 -11.31
N VAL A 57 11.37 -9.74 -10.15
CA VAL A 57 10.76 -9.38 -8.86
C VAL A 57 11.37 -8.10 -8.32
N GLN A 58 12.68 -7.89 -8.48
CA GLN A 58 13.34 -6.62 -8.13
C GLN A 58 12.72 -5.46 -8.93
N HIS A 59 12.62 -5.63 -10.25
CA HIS A 59 12.01 -4.67 -11.16
C HIS A 59 10.55 -4.37 -10.75
N ALA A 60 9.75 -5.40 -10.50
CA ALA A 60 8.37 -5.28 -10.07
C ALA A 60 8.22 -4.54 -8.74
N SER A 61 9.10 -4.82 -7.78
CA SER A 61 9.12 -4.16 -6.48
C SER A 61 9.37 -2.66 -6.63
N PHE A 62 10.33 -2.28 -7.48
CA PHE A 62 10.57 -0.87 -7.78
C PHE A 62 9.41 -0.21 -8.52
N ALA A 63 8.83 -0.88 -9.51
CA ALA A 63 7.68 -0.35 -10.26
C ALA A 63 6.49 -0.06 -9.32
N LEU A 64 6.19 -0.95 -8.37
CA LEU A 64 5.13 -0.74 -7.38
C LEU A 64 5.46 0.36 -6.36
N LEU A 65 6.72 0.47 -5.93
CA LEU A 65 7.16 1.56 -5.05
C LEU A 65 7.07 2.91 -5.75
N ILE A 66 7.51 3.01 -7.00
CA ILE A 66 7.45 4.24 -7.80
C ILE A 66 6.00 4.61 -8.10
N ALA A 67 5.13 3.65 -8.41
CA ALA A 67 3.68 3.86 -8.49
C ALA A 67 3.11 4.43 -7.18
N ALA A 68 3.59 3.95 -6.04
CA ALA A 68 3.21 4.47 -4.73
C ALA A 68 3.76 5.90 -4.50
N PHE A 69 4.97 6.22 -4.95
CA PHE A 69 5.52 7.58 -4.86
C PHE A 69 4.76 8.57 -5.75
N GLU A 70 4.41 8.21 -6.99
CA GLU A 70 3.58 9.04 -7.88
C GLU A 70 2.24 9.37 -7.24
N ARG A 71 1.60 8.34 -6.67
CA ARG A 71 0.34 8.54 -5.94
C ARG A 71 0.54 9.34 -4.67
N ARG A 72 1.67 9.23 -3.97
CA ARG A 72 1.94 10.01 -2.75
C ARG A 72 2.33 11.47 -3.06
N GLY A 73 3.01 11.74 -4.16
CA GLY A 73 3.36 13.08 -4.63
C GLY A 73 2.14 13.89 -5.04
N SER A 74 1.15 13.25 -5.66
CA SER A 74 -0.17 13.83 -5.93
C SER A 74 -1.07 13.97 -4.70
N SER A 75 -0.61 13.50 -3.53
CA SER A 75 -1.41 13.27 -2.33
C SER A 75 -1.22 14.28 -1.20
N GLY A 76 -0.74 15.50 -1.45
CA GLY A 76 -0.91 16.60 -0.48
C GLY A 76 -2.38 16.73 -0.02
N LYS A 77 -3.32 16.35 -0.89
CA LYS A 77 -4.75 16.23 -0.61
C LYS A 77 -5.13 14.94 0.15
N THR A 78 -4.38 13.85 0.07
CA THR A 78 -4.77 12.57 0.71
C THR A 78 -4.65 12.62 2.22
N LEU A 79 -3.65 13.31 2.79
CA LEU A 79 -3.59 13.52 4.24
C LEU A 79 -4.77 14.38 4.71
N MET A 80 -5.06 15.47 3.99
CA MET A 80 -6.21 16.33 4.27
C MET A 80 -7.55 15.59 4.14
N ILE A 81 -7.69 14.75 3.10
CA ILE A 81 -8.85 13.86 2.91
C ILE A 81 -8.93 12.86 4.06
N MET A 82 -7.80 12.28 4.51
CA MET A 82 -7.78 11.33 5.61
C MET A 82 -8.18 12.00 6.93
N MET A 83 -7.67 13.20 7.20
CA MET A 83 -8.06 14.02 8.35
C MET A 83 -9.54 14.42 8.29
N PHE A 84 -10.04 14.80 7.11
CA PHE A 84 -11.45 15.13 6.90
C PHE A 84 -12.35 13.92 7.17
N HIS A 85 -12.01 12.74 6.64
CA HIS A 85 -12.79 11.53 6.91
C HIS A 85 -12.72 11.13 8.38
N PHE A 86 -11.56 11.28 9.03
CA PHE A 86 -11.43 11.06 10.46
C PHE A 86 -12.32 12.01 11.27
N LEU A 87 -12.34 13.30 10.92
CA LEU A 87 -13.22 14.31 11.53
C LEU A 87 -14.70 13.97 11.34
N VAL A 88 -15.11 13.54 10.15
CA VAL A 88 -16.50 13.12 9.89
C VAL A 88 -16.86 11.90 10.74
N ILE A 89 -15.97 10.89 10.81
CA ILE A 89 -16.21 9.70 11.62
C ILE A 89 -16.30 10.09 13.11
N LEU A 90 -15.39 10.93 13.60
CA LEU A 90 -15.41 11.45 14.97
C LEU A 90 -16.71 12.23 15.27
N ALA A 91 -17.14 13.12 14.37
CA ALA A 91 -18.38 13.89 14.50
C ALA A 91 -19.61 12.98 14.54
N MET A 92 -19.64 11.92 13.72
CA MET A 92 -20.69 10.90 13.80
C MET A 92 -20.66 10.16 15.14
N GLY A 93 -19.47 9.79 15.63
CA GLY A 93 -19.31 9.16 16.95
C GLY A 93 -19.85 10.02 18.08
N VAL A 94 -19.52 11.32 18.09
CA VAL A 94 -20.01 12.30 19.07
C VAL A 94 -21.52 12.49 18.94
N GLY A 95 -22.04 12.69 17.73
CA GLY A 95 -23.47 12.90 17.49
C GLY A 95 -24.32 11.70 17.93
N ILE A 96 -23.88 10.49 17.61
CA ILE A 96 -24.56 9.27 18.07
C ILE A 96 -24.43 9.13 19.58
N GLY A 97 -23.25 9.40 20.18
CA GLY A 97 -23.07 9.40 21.64
C GLY A 97 -24.01 10.38 22.37
N GLN A 98 -24.25 11.56 21.80
CA GLN A 98 -25.21 12.54 22.32
C GLN A 98 -26.65 12.03 22.25
N VAL A 99 -27.08 11.42 21.13
CA VAL A 99 -28.42 10.81 21.02
C VAL A 99 -28.61 9.72 22.08
N PHE A 100 -27.58 8.92 22.35
CA PHE A 100 -27.64 7.87 23.36
C PHE A 100 -27.60 8.38 24.80
N SER A 101 -27.06 9.59 25.06
CA SER A 101 -27.14 10.22 26.39
C SER A 101 -28.56 10.59 26.82
N PHE A 102 -29.54 10.57 25.90
CA PHE A 102 -30.97 10.71 26.20
C PHE A 102 -31.69 9.37 26.46
N VAL A 103 -30.99 8.24 26.35
CA VAL A 103 -31.49 6.90 26.67
C VAL A 103 -30.99 6.54 28.07
N GLU A 104 -31.85 6.05 28.97
CA GLU A 104 -31.40 5.56 30.28
C GLU A 104 -30.51 4.32 30.09
N ASN A 105 -29.20 4.46 30.35
CA ASN A 105 -28.15 3.43 30.25
C ASN A 105 -27.71 3.02 28.83
N PRO A 106 -27.09 3.91 28.03
CA PRO A 106 -26.36 3.46 26.86
C PRO A 106 -25.07 2.77 27.31
N PRO A 107 -24.68 1.61 26.76
CA PRO A 107 -23.38 1.01 27.06
C PRO A 107 -22.30 1.85 26.35
N PRO A 108 -21.52 2.70 27.04
CA PRO A 108 -20.57 3.60 26.40
C PRO A 108 -19.52 2.84 25.55
N LEU A 109 -19.21 1.61 25.94
CA LEU A 109 -18.33 0.70 25.21
C LEU A 109 -18.84 0.33 23.81
N ALA A 110 -20.15 0.16 23.60
CA ALA A 110 -20.68 -0.25 22.29
C ALA A 110 -20.47 0.85 21.23
N MET A 111 -20.57 2.11 21.63
CA MET A 111 -20.37 3.27 20.76
C MET A 111 -18.92 3.44 20.35
N GLU A 112 -18.00 3.33 21.31
CA GLU A 112 -16.56 3.37 21.04
C GLU A 112 -16.13 2.22 20.12
N ILE A 113 -16.64 1.01 20.36
CA ILE A 113 -16.37 -0.17 19.50
C ILE A 113 -16.91 0.05 18.09
N CYS A 114 -18.12 0.59 17.94
CA CYS A 114 -18.71 0.88 16.63
C CYS A 114 -17.86 1.91 15.86
N LEU A 115 -17.46 3.00 16.52
CA LEU A 115 -16.63 4.04 15.93
C LEU A 115 -15.27 3.49 15.48
N LEU A 116 -14.59 2.75 16.35
CA LEU A 116 -13.30 2.11 16.06
C LEU A 116 -13.43 1.12 14.88
N THR A 117 -14.51 0.36 14.81
CA THR A 117 -14.78 -0.58 13.71
C THR A 117 -14.98 0.16 12.39
N CYS A 118 -15.73 1.27 12.38
CA CYS A 118 -15.92 2.12 11.21
C CYS A 118 -14.60 2.74 10.71
N VAL A 119 -13.77 3.27 11.63
CA VAL A 119 -12.43 3.79 11.29
C VAL A 119 -11.56 2.67 10.70
N ALA A 120 -11.50 1.51 11.35
CA ALA A 120 -10.71 0.38 10.88
C ALA A 120 -11.16 -0.08 9.48
N ALA A 121 -12.47 -0.23 9.26
CA ALA A 121 -13.03 -0.59 7.96
C ALA A 121 -12.69 0.46 6.89
N TYR A 122 -12.83 1.75 7.19
CA TYR A 122 -12.48 2.83 6.29
C TYR A 122 -10.99 2.79 5.89
N VAL A 123 -10.09 2.66 6.86
CA VAL A 123 -8.64 2.56 6.62
C VAL A 123 -8.30 1.35 5.74
N ILE A 124 -8.88 0.18 6.03
CA ILE A 124 -8.69 -1.04 5.25
C ILE A 124 -9.17 -0.86 3.80
N LEU A 125 -10.38 -0.32 3.60
CA LEU A 125 -10.94 -0.09 2.27
C LEU A 125 -10.11 0.92 1.47
N ARG A 126 -9.65 1.99 2.12
CA ARG A 126 -8.81 3.01 1.47
C ARG A 126 -7.45 2.46 1.09
N SER A 127 -6.82 1.69 1.98
CA SER A 127 -5.55 0.99 1.74
C SER A 127 -5.67 0.02 0.56
N ARG A 128 -6.73 -0.79 0.53
CA ARG A 128 -7.00 -1.69 -0.62
C ARG A 128 -7.16 -0.94 -1.93
N ARG A 129 -7.95 0.16 -1.94
CA ARG A 129 -8.10 1.01 -3.13
C ARG A 129 -6.78 1.61 -3.58
N TYR A 130 -5.91 1.98 -2.64
CA TYR A 130 -4.58 2.50 -2.92
C TYR A 130 -3.71 1.43 -3.61
N ILE A 131 -3.62 0.23 -3.03
CA ILE A 131 -2.84 -0.89 -3.58
C ILE A 131 -3.29 -1.23 -5.00
N TYR A 132 -4.60 -1.42 -5.21
CA TYR A 132 -5.12 -1.72 -6.55
C TYR A 132 -4.82 -0.65 -7.60
N ALA A 133 -4.69 0.60 -7.16
CA ALA A 133 -4.40 1.69 -8.05
C ALA A 133 -2.90 1.81 -8.36
N CYS A 134 -2.03 1.45 -7.41
CA CYS A 134 -0.61 1.24 -7.67
C CYS A 134 -0.40 0.05 -8.62
N ASP A 135 -1.05 -1.09 -8.37
CA ASP A 135 -1.01 -2.27 -9.25
C ASP A 135 -1.40 -1.91 -10.68
N ARG A 136 -2.51 -1.19 -10.84
CA ARG A 136 -2.96 -0.74 -12.15
C ARG A 136 -1.94 0.19 -12.80
N LYS A 137 -1.42 1.18 -12.08
CA LYS A 137 -0.48 2.14 -12.65
C LYS A 137 0.83 1.45 -13.05
N ALA A 138 1.34 0.53 -12.24
CA ALA A 138 2.51 -0.27 -12.58
C ALA A 138 2.24 -1.17 -13.79
N ALA A 139 1.07 -1.80 -13.87
CA ALA A 139 0.66 -2.59 -15.03
C ALA A 139 0.51 -1.75 -16.31
N ASP A 140 0.00 -0.52 -16.19
CA ASP A 140 -0.20 0.40 -17.31
C ASP A 140 1.14 0.94 -17.85
N VAL A 141 2.16 1.11 -16.98
CA VAL A 141 3.47 1.69 -17.34
C VAL A 141 4.52 0.64 -17.71
N CYS A 142 4.65 -0.43 -16.91
CA CYS A 142 5.68 -1.46 -17.08
C CYS A 142 5.14 -2.74 -17.73
N GLY A 143 3.83 -2.85 -17.90
CA GLY A 143 3.18 -4.07 -18.36
C GLY A 143 2.70 -4.94 -17.20
N ARG A 144 1.73 -5.81 -17.49
CA ARG A 144 1.08 -6.65 -16.48
C ARG A 144 1.97 -7.74 -15.93
N GLU A 145 2.85 -8.29 -16.77
CA GLU A 145 3.80 -9.33 -16.37
C GLU A 145 4.70 -8.86 -15.23
N THR A 146 5.05 -7.57 -15.20
CA THR A 146 5.75 -6.97 -14.06
C THR A 146 4.97 -7.14 -12.76
N VAL A 147 3.66 -6.87 -12.76
CA VAL A 147 2.85 -7.01 -11.55
C VAL A 147 2.61 -8.48 -11.23
N PHE A 148 2.48 -9.36 -12.23
CA PHE A 148 2.34 -10.80 -11.97
C PHE A 148 3.61 -11.40 -11.37
N ALA A 149 4.81 -10.99 -11.80
CA ALA A 149 6.07 -11.51 -11.27
C ALA A 149 6.18 -11.37 -9.74
N ILE A 150 5.78 -10.21 -9.18
CA ILE A 150 5.79 -10.03 -7.73
C ILE A 150 4.62 -10.74 -7.03
N LEU A 151 3.45 -10.81 -7.66
CA LEU A 151 2.30 -11.54 -7.10
C LEU A 151 2.56 -13.03 -7.02
N ASP A 152 3.24 -13.60 -8.01
CA ASP A 152 3.64 -15.00 -8.04
C ASP A 152 4.72 -15.27 -6.99
N HIS A 153 5.70 -14.36 -6.87
CA HIS A 153 6.70 -14.43 -5.80
C HIS A 153 6.07 -14.35 -4.40
N GLU A 154 5.09 -13.48 -4.19
CA GLU A 154 4.32 -13.37 -2.93
C GLU A 154 3.55 -14.67 -2.61
N ARG A 155 3.09 -15.42 -3.62
CA ARG A 155 2.43 -16.73 -3.43
C ARG A 155 3.42 -17.81 -3.02
N GLU A 156 4.62 -17.78 -3.59
CA GLU A 156 5.66 -18.79 -3.37
C GLU A 156 6.42 -18.56 -2.05
N GLN A 157 6.56 -17.32 -1.60
CA GLN A 157 7.21 -17.02 -0.33
C GLN A 157 6.40 -17.52 0.87
N SER A 158 7.02 -18.37 1.68
CA SER A 158 6.49 -18.86 2.96
C SER A 158 6.78 -17.93 4.15
N SER A 159 7.72 -17.00 3.99
CA SER A 159 8.19 -16.08 5.02
C SER A 159 7.19 -14.95 5.26
N ARG A 160 6.16 -15.25 6.05
CA ARG A 160 5.21 -14.24 6.50
C ARG A 160 5.92 -13.22 7.41
N PRO A 161 5.71 -11.91 7.21
CA PRO A 161 6.19 -10.92 8.16
C PRO A 161 5.63 -11.22 9.55
N ARG A 162 6.38 -10.90 10.60
CA ARG A 162 6.02 -11.14 12.01
C ARG A 162 5.58 -9.84 12.70
N GLY A 163 4.89 -9.97 13.84
CA GLY A 163 4.46 -8.84 14.67
C GLY A 163 3.43 -7.94 13.97
N ILE A 164 3.54 -6.62 14.15
CA ILE A 164 2.57 -5.66 13.59
C ILE A 164 2.47 -5.72 12.06
N TYR A 165 3.58 -6.05 11.37
CA TYR A 165 3.60 -6.17 9.91
C TYR A 165 2.79 -7.37 9.41
N TRP A 166 2.68 -8.45 10.19
CA TRP A 166 1.77 -9.55 9.91
C TRP A 166 0.31 -9.10 9.86
N LEU A 167 -0.10 -8.26 10.82
CA LEU A 167 -1.46 -7.73 10.87
C LEU A 167 -1.71 -6.79 9.68
N LEU A 168 -0.72 -5.96 9.33
CA LEU A 168 -0.79 -5.08 8.17
C LEU A 168 -0.96 -5.87 6.87
N THR A 169 -0.22 -6.97 6.66
CA THR A 169 -0.39 -7.81 5.46
C THR A 169 -1.74 -8.52 5.42
N LYS A 170 -2.34 -8.88 6.56
CA LYS A 170 -3.71 -9.43 6.59
C LYS A 170 -4.79 -8.42 6.17
N MET A 171 -4.54 -7.14 6.36
CA MET A 171 -5.45 -6.08 5.92
C MET A 171 -5.34 -5.79 4.42
N GLN A 172 -4.21 -6.12 3.81
CA GLN A 172 -3.96 -5.98 2.38
C GLN A 172 -4.77 -6.99 1.56
N PRO A 173 -5.09 -6.68 0.29
CA PRO A 173 -5.73 -7.65 -0.58
C PRO A 173 -4.76 -8.78 -0.93
N SER A 174 -5.23 -10.03 -0.94
CA SER A 174 -4.40 -11.19 -1.31
C SER A 174 -3.90 -11.09 -2.75
N SER A 175 -2.77 -11.75 -3.04
CA SER A 175 -2.16 -11.76 -4.36
C SER A 175 -3.11 -12.33 -5.42
N ASP A 176 -3.91 -13.34 -5.09
CA ASP A 176 -4.97 -13.87 -5.97
C ASP A 176 -6.05 -12.84 -6.28
N ARG A 177 -6.48 -12.07 -5.28
CA ARG A 177 -7.50 -11.04 -5.47
C ARG A 177 -6.96 -9.87 -6.29
N ARG A 178 -5.68 -9.51 -6.12
CA ARG A 178 -4.99 -8.50 -6.94
C ARG A 178 -4.89 -8.98 -8.39
N ALA A 179 -4.42 -10.20 -8.61
CA ALA A 179 -4.33 -10.84 -9.93
C ALA A 179 -5.69 -10.91 -10.65
N ALA A 180 -6.73 -11.41 -9.97
CA ALA A 180 -8.08 -11.49 -10.52
C ALA A 180 -8.65 -10.13 -10.93
N ARG A 181 -8.31 -9.07 -10.19
CA ARG A 181 -8.75 -7.70 -10.51
C ARG A 181 -8.02 -7.12 -11.73
N LEU A 182 -6.75 -7.46 -11.91
CA LEU A 182 -5.98 -7.07 -13.10
C LEU A 182 -6.46 -7.80 -14.34
N SER A 183 -6.84 -9.09 -14.22
CA SER A 183 -7.33 -9.90 -15.34
C SER A 183 -8.79 -9.63 -15.70
N SER A 184 -9.68 -9.40 -14.72
CA SER A 184 -11.13 -9.21 -14.96
C SER A 184 -11.49 -7.96 -15.78
N LYS A 185 -10.67 -6.90 -15.74
CA LYS A 185 -10.88 -5.71 -16.57
C LYS A 185 -10.64 -5.92 -18.07
N LEU A 186 -10.15 -7.09 -18.49
CA LEU A 186 -10.05 -7.45 -19.90
C LEU A 186 -11.43 -7.69 -20.55
N ARG A 187 -12.44 -8.11 -19.77
CA ARG A 187 -13.77 -8.48 -20.30
C ARG A 187 -14.72 -7.29 -20.50
N ALA A 188 -14.32 -6.08 -20.12
CA ALA A 188 -15.17 -4.90 -20.29
C ALA A 188 -14.89 -4.13 -21.59
N ASN A 189 -13.85 -4.51 -22.34
CA ASN A 189 -13.41 -3.87 -23.60
C ASN A 189 -13.21 -4.88 -24.75
N LEU A 190 -13.75 -6.09 -24.62
CA LEU A 190 -13.95 -7.08 -25.69
C LEU A 190 -15.46 -7.33 -25.78
#